data_AF-A0A257ZG38-F1
#
_entry.id   AF-A0A257ZG38-F1
#
_cell.length_a   1.000
_cell.length_b   1.000
_cell.length_c   1.000
_cell.angle_alpha   90.00
_cell.angle_beta   90.00
_cell.angle_gamma   90.00
#
_symmetry.space_group_name_H-M   'P 1'
#
loop_
_entity.id
_entity.type
_entity.pdbx_description
1 polymer ?
#
loop_
_entity_poly.entity_id
_entity_poly.type
_entity_poly.pdbx_seq_one_letter_code
_entity_poly.pdbx_strand_id
1 'polypeptide(L)'
;MRIPPPILLLLAACLAAAPLPGGTDVASQETGSPVQAQGRPAAQESRPQGQPDARSTVQNQLLPQPSVTRHEIVLPGRTLRYTATAGSLPVRDRDGRTLAEIAYIAYVLDHENGSASPRRPVSFAFNGGPGAASAYLN
;
A
#
# COMPACT_ATOMS: atom_id res chain seq x y z
N MET A 1 -41.57 -24.79 -8.44
CA MET A 1 -40.85 -23.86 -7.53
C MET A 1 -40.31 -22.71 -8.37
N ARG A 2 -40.74 -21.48 -8.09
CA ARG A 2 -40.40 -20.26 -8.84
C ARG A 2 -39.24 -19.56 -8.12
N ILE A 3 -38.12 -19.35 -8.82
CA ILE A 3 -36.96 -18.61 -8.33
C ILE A 3 -37.14 -17.13 -8.76
N PRO A 4 -37.05 -16.13 -7.86
CA PRO A 4 -37.11 -14.72 -8.25
C PRO A 4 -35.77 -14.24 -8.85
N PRO A 5 -35.76 -13.25 -9.77
CA PRO A 5 -34.55 -12.73 -10.41
C PRO A 5 -33.77 -11.76 -9.49
N PRO A 6 -32.47 -11.51 -9.76
CA PRO A 6 -31.65 -10.58 -8.97
C PRO A 6 -31.95 -9.12 -9.32
N ILE A 7 -31.98 -8.28 -8.28
CA ILE A 7 -32.13 -6.82 -8.36
C ILE A 7 -30.82 -6.23 -8.88
N LEU A 8 -30.83 -5.79 -10.14
CA LEU A 8 -29.72 -5.09 -10.80
C LEU A 8 -29.89 -3.58 -10.58
N LEU A 9 -29.10 -3.02 -9.67
CA LEU A 9 -29.08 -1.57 -9.41
C LEU A 9 -28.01 -0.93 -10.30
N LEU A 10 -28.41 -0.57 -11.53
CA LEU A 10 -27.62 0.20 -12.48
C LEU A 10 -27.70 1.69 -12.11
N LEU A 11 -26.62 2.26 -11.59
CA LEU A 11 -26.47 3.72 -11.52
C LEU A 11 -26.01 4.22 -12.89
N ALA A 12 -26.88 4.95 -13.58
CA ALA A 12 -26.59 5.61 -14.84
C ALA A 12 -25.70 6.84 -14.62
N ALA A 13 -24.55 6.88 -15.29
CA ALA A 13 -23.77 8.10 -15.47
C ALA A 13 -23.81 8.48 -16.96
N CYS A 14 -24.67 9.44 -17.30
CA CYS A 14 -24.62 10.14 -18.59
C CYS A 14 -23.85 11.45 -18.38
N LEU A 15 -22.72 11.63 -19.09
CA LEU A 15 -22.42 12.93 -19.69
C LEU A 15 -21.55 12.75 -20.94
N ALA A 16 -21.93 13.50 -21.96
CA ALA A 16 -21.71 13.23 -23.37
C ALA A 16 -20.34 13.67 -23.90
N ALA A 17 -19.89 12.97 -24.95
CA ALA A 17 -18.80 13.37 -25.82
C ALA A 17 -19.37 13.94 -27.13
N ALA A 18 -18.80 15.04 -27.64
CA ALA A 18 -19.00 15.52 -29.01
C ALA A 18 -17.80 16.39 -29.47
N PRO A 19 -17.55 16.54 -30.79
CA PRO A 19 -16.21 16.50 -31.40
C PRO A 19 -15.62 17.86 -31.85
N LEU A 20 -14.33 17.83 -32.23
CA LEU A 20 -13.56 18.94 -32.84
C LEU A 20 -13.93 19.19 -34.32
N PRO A 21 -13.78 20.44 -34.79
CA PRO A 21 -13.11 20.71 -36.07
C PRO A 21 -12.09 21.88 -35.98
N GLY A 22 -11.07 21.86 -36.84
CA GLY A 22 -9.92 22.76 -36.80
C GLY A 22 -9.96 23.99 -37.71
N GLY A 23 -8.91 24.83 -37.56
CA GLY A 23 -8.30 25.69 -38.58
C GLY A 23 -8.88 27.10 -38.79
N THR A 24 -8.15 28.14 -38.36
CA THR A 24 -7.57 29.25 -39.18
C THR A 24 -7.06 30.40 -38.29
N ASP A 25 -5.94 30.98 -38.72
CA ASP A 25 -5.20 32.12 -38.15
C ASP A 25 -6.02 33.42 -38.02
N VAL A 26 -5.60 34.33 -37.12
CA VAL A 26 -5.14 35.69 -37.43
C VAL A 26 -4.63 36.40 -36.16
N ALA A 27 -3.49 37.06 -36.33
CA ALA A 27 -2.63 37.72 -35.35
C ALA A 27 -3.16 39.00 -34.71
N SER A 28 -2.56 39.38 -33.56
CA SER A 28 -1.85 40.66 -33.28
C SER A 28 -1.43 40.69 -31.80
N GLN A 29 -0.13 40.64 -31.48
CA GLN A 29 0.73 41.79 -31.08
C GLN A 29 0.33 42.39 -29.71
N GLU A 30 1.20 42.69 -28.74
CA GLU A 30 2.66 42.84 -28.69
C GLU A 30 3.07 42.99 -27.20
N THR A 31 4.38 42.92 -26.95
CA THR A 31 5.14 43.64 -25.89
C THR A 31 5.00 43.32 -24.39
N GLY A 32 6.15 43.00 -23.76
CA GLY A 32 6.47 43.43 -22.38
C GLY A 32 7.07 42.39 -21.43
N SER A 33 8.42 42.37 -21.30
CA SER A 33 9.25 41.66 -20.30
C SER A 33 8.97 42.07 -18.83
N PRO A 34 9.65 41.53 -17.79
CA PRO A 34 10.15 40.19 -17.49
C PRO A 34 9.59 39.62 -16.15
N VAL A 35 9.84 38.33 -15.88
CA VAL A 35 9.61 37.69 -14.57
C VAL A 35 10.43 38.39 -13.48
N GLN A 36 9.75 39.03 -12.52
CA GLN A 36 10.37 39.45 -11.25
C GLN A 36 10.27 38.30 -10.23
N ALA A 37 11.41 37.66 -9.95
CA ALA A 37 11.59 36.86 -8.76
C ALA A 37 11.69 37.80 -7.54
N GLN A 38 10.58 37.97 -6.82
CA GLN A 38 10.57 38.63 -5.52
C GLN A 38 10.48 37.56 -4.42
N GLY A 39 11.56 37.45 -3.65
CA GLY A 39 11.62 36.60 -2.47
C GLY A 39 10.59 37.01 -1.43
N ARG A 40 9.82 36.04 -0.93
CA ARG A 40 9.02 36.20 0.29
C ARG A 40 9.84 35.70 1.48
N PRO A 41 9.99 36.49 2.55
CA PRO A 41 10.63 36.02 3.77
C PRO A 41 9.78 34.93 4.42
N ALA A 42 10.46 33.92 4.97
CA ALA A 42 9.86 32.83 5.71
C ALA A 42 9.14 33.39 6.95
N ALA A 43 7.81 33.41 6.92
CA ALA A 43 6.99 33.64 8.10
C ALA A 43 6.98 32.35 8.93
N GLN A 44 7.69 32.40 10.05
CA GLN A 44 7.82 31.34 11.03
C GLN A 44 6.56 31.34 11.90
N GLU A 45 5.52 30.61 11.47
CA GLU A 45 4.28 30.43 12.24
C GLU A 45 4.56 29.54 13.46
N SER A 46 4.60 30.18 14.63
CA SER A 46 4.81 29.54 15.93
C SER A 46 3.51 28.87 16.37
N ARG A 47 3.39 27.54 16.25
CA ARG A 47 2.23 26.80 16.77
C ARG A 47 2.32 26.66 18.29
N PRO A 48 1.26 26.93 19.06
CA PRO A 48 1.24 26.76 20.51
C PRO A 48 1.47 25.30 20.90
N GLN A 49 2.41 25.06 21.82
CA GLN A 49 2.57 23.80 22.53
C GLN A 49 1.41 23.61 23.50
N GLY A 50 0.71 22.47 23.42
CA GLY A 50 -0.27 22.09 24.44
C GLY A 50 -1.53 21.43 23.90
N GLN A 51 -1.40 20.31 23.20
CA GLN A 51 -2.50 19.35 23.10
C GLN A 51 -1.91 17.95 23.32
N PRO A 52 -2.46 17.13 24.25
CA PRO A 52 -1.98 15.78 24.45
C PRO A 52 -2.10 15.03 23.13
N ASP A 53 -0.96 14.57 22.61
CA ASP A 53 -0.88 13.79 21.38
C ASP A 53 -1.80 12.57 21.50
N ALA A 54 -2.91 12.57 20.77
CA ALA A 54 -3.72 11.37 20.52
C ALA A 54 -2.93 10.26 19.79
N ARG A 55 -1.66 10.53 19.41
CA ARG A 55 -0.70 9.54 18.92
C ARG A 55 -0.09 8.69 20.02
N SER A 56 -0.06 9.17 21.26
CA SER A 56 0.60 8.48 22.38
C SER A 56 -0.21 7.29 22.92
N THR A 57 -1.51 7.20 22.60
CA THR A 57 -2.37 6.08 23.01
C THR A 57 -2.32 4.89 22.05
N VAL A 58 -1.81 5.07 20.83
CA VAL A 58 -1.59 3.97 19.86
C VAL A 58 -0.23 3.28 20.08
N GLN A 59 0.68 3.90 20.83
CA GLN A 59 2.08 3.47 20.97
C GLN A 59 2.31 2.18 21.77
N ASN A 60 1.28 1.53 22.33
CA ASN A 60 1.50 0.37 23.21
C ASN A 60 0.62 -0.85 22.93
N GLN A 61 -0.06 -0.92 21.79
CA GLN A 61 -0.62 -2.20 21.34
C GLN A 61 0.39 -2.88 20.43
N LEU A 62 0.99 -3.96 20.94
CA LEU A 62 1.68 -4.92 20.09
C LEU A 62 0.71 -5.40 19.01
N LEU A 63 1.26 -5.68 17.83
CA LEU A 63 0.53 -6.36 16.77
C LEU A 63 0.00 -7.71 17.29
N PRO A 64 -1.11 -8.22 16.71
CA PRO A 64 -1.68 -9.50 17.11
C PRO A 64 -0.65 -10.64 17.02
N GLN A 65 -0.91 -11.71 17.77
CA GLN A 65 -0.15 -12.95 17.63
C GLN A 65 -0.21 -13.48 16.18
N PRO A 66 0.84 -14.17 15.70
CA PRO A 66 0.85 -14.67 14.34
C PRO A 66 -0.36 -15.57 14.02
N SER A 67 -0.97 -15.34 12.85
CA SER A 67 -2.00 -16.20 12.28
C SER A 67 -1.36 -17.12 11.25
N VAL A 68 -1.60 -18.43 11.38
CA VAL A 68 -1.02 -19.47 10.53
C VAL A 68 -2.12 -20.26 9.85
N THR A 69 -2.03 -20.40 8.54
CA THR A 69 -2.96 -21.17 7.72
C THR A 69 -2.19 -22.09 6.76
N ARG A 70 -2.81 -23.18 6.34
CA ARG A 70 -2.21 -24.16 5.41
C ARG A 70 -3.07 -24.26 4.17
N HIS A 71 -2.41 -24.33 3.02
CA HIS A 71 -3.04 -24.23 1.71
C HIS A 71 -2.37 -25.18 0.71
N GLU A 72 -3.06 -25.44 -0.40
CA GLU A 72 -2.56 -26.27 -1.48
C GLU A 72 -2.85 -25.60 -2.84
N ILE A 73 -1.86 -25.61 -3.74
CA ILE A 73 -2.03 -25.25 -5.15
C ILE A 73 -1.71 -26.49 -6.00
N VAL A 74 -2.65 -26.87 -6.85
CA VAL A 74 -2.47 -27.97 -7.82
C VAL A 74 -1.99 -27.39 -9.15
N LEU A 75 -0.84 -27.85 -9.63
CA LEU A 75 -0.24 -27.48 -10.91
C LEU A 75 -0.07 -28.74 -11.78
N PRO A 76 0.07 -28.60 -13.11
CA PRO A 76 0.46 -29.72 -13.96
C PRO A 76 1.75 -30.38 -13.47
N GLY A 77 1.66 -31.65 -13.10
CA GLY A 77 2.80 -32.47 -12.67
C GLY A 77 3.32 -32.21 -11.25
N ARG A 78 2.71 -31.32 -10.46
CA ARG A 78 3.07 -31.15 -9.04
C ARG A 78 1.98 -30.46 -8.23
N THR A 79 1.91 -30.84 -6.96
CA THR A 79 1.13 -30.15 -5.94
C THR A 79 2.05 -29.35 -5.03
N LEU A 80 1.69 -28.12 -4.71
CA LEU A 80 2.39 -27.27 -3.76
C LEU A 80 1.55 -27.09 -2.51
N ARG A 81 1.94 -27.77 -1.44
CA ARG A 81 1.43 -27.50 -0.10
C ARG A 81 2.29 -26.43 0.54
N TYR A 82 1.68 -25.41 1.12
CA TYR A 82 2.40 -24.32 1.75
C TYR A 82 1.67 -23.81 2.99
N THR A 83 2.47 -23.28 3.90
CA THR A 83 2.02 -22.60 5.10
C THR A 83 2.11 -21.09 4.89
N ALA A 84 1.00 -20.37 5.08
CA ALA A 84 0.94 -18.92 5.07
C ALA A 84 0.89 -18.39 6.52
N THR A 85 1.82 -17.51 6.87
CA THR A 85 1.92 -16.91 8.20
C THR A 85 1.82 -15.40 8.10
N ALA A 86 0.81 -14.79 8.73
CA ALA A 86 0.75 -13.35 8.96
C ALA A 86 1.24 -13.06 10.38
N GLY A 87 2.25 -12.20 10.56
CA GLY A 87 2.85 -11.95 11.87
C GLY A 87 3.62 -10.63 11.94
N SER A 88 4.41 -10.47 13.00
CA SER A 88 5.24 -9.29 13.23
C SER A 88 6.69 -9.65 13.56
N LEU A 89 7.62 -8.75 13.20
CA LEU A 89 9.03 -8.81 13.58
C LEU A 89 9.36 -7.59 14.46
N PRO A 90 9.90 -7.77 15.68
CA PRO A 90 10.25 -6.66 16.54
C PRO A 90 11.55 -5.98 16.06
N VAL A 91 11.51 -4.66 15.97
CA VAL A 91 12.71 -3.81 15.83
C VAL A 91 13.12 -3.40 17.24
N ARG A 92 14.34 -3.72 17.66
CA ARG A 92 14.82 -3.47 19.04
C ARG A 92 15.98 -2.49 19.08
N ASP A 93 16.08 -1.73 20.17
CA ASP A 93 17.26 -0.93 20.48
C ASP A 93 18.42 -1.79 21.02
N ARG A 94 19.54 -1.14 21.37
CA ARG A 94 20.73 -1.81 21.92
C ARG A 94 20.48 -2.41 23.32
N ASP A 95 19.50 -1.90 24.05
CA ASP A 95 19.12 -2.38 25.37
C ASP A 95 18.06 -3.49 25.29
N GLY A 96 17.63 -3.86 24.07
CA GLY A 96 16.62 -4.89 23.81
C GLY A 96 15.17 -4.42 23.89
N ARG A 97 14.91 -3.11 24.09
CA ARG A 97 13.55 -2.57 24.10
C ARG A 97 12.98 -2.57 22.68
N THR A 98 11.74 -3.02 22.52
CA THR A 98 11.05 -2.97 21.21
C THR A 98 10.69 -1.53 20.87
N LEU A 99 11.20 -1.04 19.74
CA LEU A 99 10.94 0.30 19.19
C LEU A 99 9.76 0.31 18.22
N ALA A 100 9.58 -0.78 17.48
CA ALA A 100 8.51 -0.93 16.49
C ALA A 100 8.29 -2.42 16.17
N GLU A 101 7.20 -2.71 15.47
CA GLU A 101 6.95 -4.02 14.88
C GLU A 101 6.70 -3.89 13.39
N ILE A 102 7.36 -4.74 12.60
CA ILE A 102 7.17 -4.84 11.15
C ILE A 102 6.21 -5.99 10.88
N ALA A 103 5.01 -5.67 10.38
CA ALA A 103 4.08 -6.69 9.92
C ALA A 103 4.60 -7.38 8.65
N TYR A 104 4.41 -8.70 8.54
CA TYR A 104 4.76 -9.49 7.37
C TYR A 104 3.69 -10.54 7.06
N ILE A 105 3.67 -11.01 5.81
CA ILE A 105 3.04 -12.27 5.42
C ILE A 105 4.10 -13.13 4.74
N ALA A 106 4.26 -14.37 5.19
CA ALA A 106 5.24 -15.31 4.67
C ALA A 106 4.54 -16.54 4.10
N TYR A 107 4.92 -16.93 2.88
CA TYR A 107 4.46 -18.13 2.19
C TYR A 107 5.62 -19.12 2.09
N VAL A 108 5.54 -20.21 2.85
CA VAL A 108 6.61 -21.20 2.96
C VAL A 108 6.11 -22.52 2.39
N LEU A 109 6.81 -23.04 1.39
CA LEU A 109 6.52 -24.35 0.82
C LEU A 109 6.78 -25.44 1.88
N ASP A 110 5.83 -26.35 2.05
CA ASP A 110 5.99 -27.47 2.97
C ASP A 110 6.98 -28.48 2.35
N HIS A 111 7.91 -28.98 3.17
CA HIS A 111 8.93 -29.93 2.73
C HIS A 111 8.62 -31.31 3.31
N GLU A 112 8.39 -32.30 2.45
CA GLU A 112 8.05 -33.67 2.88
C GLU A 112 9.14 -34.31 3.77
N ASN A 113 10.40 -33.85 3.64
CA ASN A 113 11.54 -34.39 4.38
C ASN A 113 12.02 -33.46 5.52
N GLY A 114 11.21 -32.47 5.92
CA GLY A 114 11.46 -31.65 7.12
C GLY A 114 12.52 -30.55 6.99
N SER A 115 13.15 -30.34 5.82
CA SER A 115 14.07 -29.22 5.61
C SER A 115 13.96 -28.63 4.21
N ALA A 116 14.03 -27.30 4.14
CA ALA A 116 14.07 -26.57 2.89
C ALA A 116 15.36 -26.87 2.13
N SER A 117 15.25 -27.06 0.82
CA SER A 117 16.43 -27.15 -0.03
C SER A 117 17.29 -25.90 0.16
N PRO A 118 18.58 -26.02 0.56
CA PRO A 118 19.44 -24.87 0.80
C PRO A 118 19.70 -24.03 -0.47
N ARG A 119 19.27 -24.54 -1.63
CA ARG A 119 19.35 -23.84 -2.93
C ARG A 119 18.11 -23.01 -3.25
N ARG A 120 17.02 -23.12 -2.50
CA ARG A 120 15.79 -22.37 -2.77
C ARG A 120 15.97 -20.92 -2.29
N PRO A 121 15.90 -19.90 -3.17
CA PRO A 121 16.02 -18.52 -2.73
C PRO A 121 14.81 -18.10 -1.89
N VAL A 122 15.04 -17.11 -1.03
CA VAL A 122 13.98 -16.38 -0.32
C VAL A 122 13.78 -15.04 -1.03
N SER A 123 12.55 -14.78 -1.45
CA SER A 123 12.17 -13.52 -2.08
C SER A 123 11.43 -12.64 -1.08
N PHE A 124 11.79 -11.36 -1.03
CA PHE A 124 11.09 -10.34 -0.27
C PHE A 124 10.43 -9.36 -1.25
N ALA A 125 9.18 -9.00 -0.98
CA ALA A 125 8.42 -8.06 -1.80
C ALA A 125 7.94 -6.90 -0.92
N PHE A 126 8.21 -5.68 -1.38
CA PHE A 126 7.85 -4.45 -0.69
C PHE A 126 7.10 -3.55 -1.66
N ASN A 127 6.00 -2.95 -1.19
CA ASN A 127 5.38 -1.88 -1.96
C ASN A 127 6.25 -0.61 -1.92
N GLY A 128 6.08 0.21 -2.95
CA GLY A 128 6.77 1.51 -3.06
C GLY A 128 5.97 2.66 -2.45
N GLY A 129 6.46 3.88 -2.63
CA GLY A 129 5.85 5.10 -2.09
C GLY A 129 5.99 5.20 -0.56
N PRO A 130 5.92 6.42 0.01
CA PRO A 130 5.87 6.55 1.47
C PRO A 130 4.51 6.11 2.01
N GLY A 131 4.50 5.15 2.95
CA GLY A 131 3.32 4.77 3.72
C GLY A 131 2.36 3.78 3.05
N ALA A 132 2.62 3.29 1.84
CA ALA A 132 1.82 2.24 1.23
C ALA A 132 2.14 0.87 1.85
N ALA A 133 1.11 0.11 2.23
CA ALA A 133 1.28 -1.19 2.86
C ALA A 133 1.66 -2.27 1.83
N SER A 134 2.63 -3.15 2.15
CA SER A 134 2.94 -4.33 1.32
C SER A 134 1.80 -5.35 1.20
N ALA A 135 0.73 -5.19 1.99
CA ALA A 135 -0.43 -6.07 1.97
C ALA A 135 -1.13 -6.14 0.60
N TYR A 136 -0.95 -5.14 -0.27
CA TYR A 136 -1.50 -5.15 -1.64
C TYR A 136 -0.78 -6.11 -2.61
N LEU A 137 0.31 -6.76 -2.19
CA LEU A 137 1.07 -7.70 -3.04
C LEU A 137 0.68 -9.17 -2.85
N ASN A 138 -0.34 -9.46 -2.02
CA ASN A 138 -0.77 -10.82 -1.70
C ASN A 138 -1.83 -11.37 -2.65
#